data_AF-A0A6G3DEP1-F1
#
_entry.id   AF-A0A6G3DEP1-F1
#
_cell.length_a   1.000
_cell.length_b   1.000
_cell.length_c   1.000
_cell.angle_alpha   90.00
_cell.angle_beta   90.00
_cell.angle_gamma   90.00
#
_symmetry.space_group_name_H-M   'P 1'
#
loop_
_entity.id
_entity.type
_entity.pdbx_description
1 polymer ?
#
loop_
_entity_poly.entity_id
_entity_poly.type
_entity_poly.pdbx_seq_one_letter_code
_entity_poly.pdbx_strand_id
1 'polypeptide(L)'
;TDADRRELNAPAGVTVSWVVRRDGTSVPGAAALGELRRLTRADAAGYAFVVGESTLATEGRRHLYRLGLPKERITFSGFWKHEAMAAA
;
A
#
# COMPACT_ATOMS: atom_id res chain seq x y z
N THR A 1 -9.50 -8.91 -9.89
CA THR A 1 -9.59 -8.49 -11.31
C THR A 1 -10.23 -7.11 -11.36
N ASP A 2 -10.46 -6.53 -12.54
CA ASP A 2 -11.16 -5.24 -12.65
C ASP A 2 -12.60 -5.32 -12.11
N ALA A 3 -13.23 -6.50 -12.24
CA ALA A 3 -14.57 -6.79 -11.74
C ALA A 3 -14.70 -6.73 -10.20
N ASP A 4 -13.60 -6.77 -9.45
CA ASP A 4 -13.62 -6.66 -7.98
C ASP A 4 -13.74 -5.21 -7.48
N ARG A 5 -13.61 -4.22 -8.39
CA ARG A 5 -13.74 -2.80 -8.03
C ARG A 5 -15.16 -2.52 -7.54
N ARG A 6 -15.25 -1.70 -6.50
CA ARG A 6 -16.52 -1.22 -5.96
C ARG A 6 -16.60 0.29 -6.15
N GLU A 7 -17.80 0.79 -6.36
CA GLU A 7 -18.04 2.22 -6.26
C GLU A 7 -17.88 2.63 -4.79
N LEU A 8 -17.00 3.59 -4.54
CA LEU A 8 -16.77 4.14 -3.21
C LEU A 8 -17.18 5.61 -3.23
N ASN A 9 -18.12 5.96 -2.35
CA ASN A 9 -18.50 7.35 -2.11
C ASN A 9 -17.39 8.03 -1.30
N ALA A 10 -16.36 8.48 -2.00
CA ALA A 10 -15.23 9.18 -1.39
C ALA A 10 -15.64 10.62 -1.02
N PRO A 11 -15.18 11.15 0.13
CA PRO A 11 -15.36 12.56 0.47
C PRO A 11 -14.74 13.50 -0.59
N ALA A 12 -15.22 14.74 -0.66
CA ALA A 12 -14.63 15.75 -1.52
C ALA A 12 -13.13 15.93 -1.23
N GLY A 13 -12.32 16.01 -2.29
CA GLY A 13 -10.86 16.11 -2.19
C GLY A 13 -10.12 14.78 -2.03
N VAL A 14 -10.82 13.64 -1.94
CA VAL A 14 -10.20 12.30 -1.88
C VAL A 14 -10.14 11.69 -3.28
N THR A 15 -8.93 11.30 -3.70
CA THR A 15 -8.74 10.52 -4.94
C THR A 15 -8.61 9.04 -4.59
N VAL A 16 -9.44 8.19 -5.22
CA VAL A 16 -9.39 6.74 -5.05
C VAL A 16 -8.78 6.11 -6.30
N SER A 17 -7.67 5.39 -6.12
CA SER A 17 -6.98 4.67 -7.19
C SER A 17 -6.99 3.16 -6.92
N TRP A 18 -7.61 2.40 -7.81
CA TRP A 18 -7.67 0.93 -7.72
C TRP A 18 -6.45 0.27 -8.38
N VAL A 19 -5.55 -0.30 -7.57
CA VAL A 19 -4.40 -1.07 -8.06
C VAL A 19 -4.80 -2.52 -8.31
N VAL A 20 -5.14 -2.84 -9.56
CA VAL A 20 -5.57 -4.18 -9.96
C VAL A 20 -4.36 -5.07 -10.23
N ARG A 21 -4.24 -6.18 -9.48
CA ARG A 21 -3.27 -7.24 -9.77
C ARG A 21 -3.67 -7.94 -11.08
N ARG A 22 -2.87 -7.75 -12.14
CA ARG A 22 -3.09 -8.38 -13.46
C ARG A 22 -2.44 -9.76 -13.56
N ASP A 23 -1.29 -9.93 -12.92
CA ASP A 23 -0.58 -11.21 -12.84
C ASP A 23 -0.88 -11.87 -11.50
N GLY A 24 -1.60 -12.99 -11.54
CA GLY A 24 -1.98 -13.78 -10.38
C GLY A 24 -0.79 -14.42 -9.63
N THR A 25 0.37 -14.51 -10.26
CA THR A 25 1.59 -15.11 -9.68
C THR A 25 2.44 -14.11 -8.91
N SER A 26 2.20 -12.81 -9.08
CA SER A 26 2.91 -11.76 -8.35
C SER A 26 2.56 -11.77 -6.85
N VAL A 27 3.55 -11.46 -6.01
CA VAL A 27 3.35 -11.30 -4.55
C VAL A 27 2.23 -10.29 -4.33
N PRO A 28 1.14 -10.66 -3.63
CA PRO A 28 0.06 -9.72 -3.46
C PRO A 28 0.52 -8.50 -2.64
N GLY A 29 0.09 -7.30 -3.05
CA GLY A 29 0.55 -6.04 -2.48
C GLY A 29 1.78 -5.44 -3.16
N ALA A 30 2.54 -6.19 -3.97
CA ALA A 30 3.72 -5.66 -4.66
C ALA A 30 3.39 -4.49 -5.60
N ALA A 31 2.31 -4.60 -6.38
CA ALA A 31 1.87 -3.52 -7.26
C ALA A 31 1.42 -2.26 -6.48
N ALA A 32 0.74 -2.44 -5.35
CA ALA A 32 0.32 -1.33 -4.49
C ALA A 32 1.54 -0.62 -3.86
N LEU A 33 2.55 -1.39 -3.45
CA LEU A 33 3.83 -0.84 -2.99
C LEU A 33 4.54 -0.06 -4.11
N GLY A 34 4.48 -0.57 -5.34
CA GLY A 34 4.98 0.12 -6.53
C GLY A 34 4.33 1.49 -6.72
N GLU A 35 2.99 1.55 -6.66
CA GLU A 35 2.26 2.83 -6.77
C GLU A 35 2.56 3.78 -5.61
N LEU A 36 2.66 3.28 -4.37
CA LEU A 36 3.07 4.09 -3.23
C LEU A 36 4.48 4.70 -3.41
N ARG A 37 5.42 3.92 -3.98
CA ARG A 37 6.79 4.38 -4.25
C ARG A 37 6.89 5.48 -5.30
N ARG A 38 5.84 5.70 -6.11
CA ARG A 38 5.78 6.83 -7.06
C ARG A 38 5.59 8.16 -6.35
N LEU A 39 5.12 8.18 -5.11
CA LEU A 39 5.14 9.38 -4.29
C LEU A 39 6.59 9.73 -3.98
N THR A 40 7.00 10.93 -4.39
CA THR A 40 8.36 11.46 -4.17
C THR A 40 8.40 12.52 -3.06
N ARG A 41 7.24 12.87 -2.50
CA ARG A 41 7.10 13.81 -1.39
C ARG A 41 5.92 13.42 -0.51
N ALA A 42 6.02 13.68 0.78
CA ALA A 42 4.93 13.57 1.74
C ALA A 42 4.82 14.90 2.51
N ASP A 43 3.60 15.35 2.75
CA ASP A 43 3.36 16.47 3.66
C ASP A 43 3.55 15.95 5.10
N ALA A 44 4.37 16.64 5.90
CA ALA A 44 4.60 16.27 7.30
C ALA A 44 3.32 16.34 8.17
N ALA A 45 2.33 17.15 7.76
CA ALA A 45 1.00 17.19 8.37
C ALA A 45 0.05 16.10 7.85
N GLY A 46 0.43 15.34 6.82
CA GLY A 46 -0.35 14.23 6.28
C GLY A 46 -0.48 13.06 7.25
N TYR A 47 -1.33 12.09 6.94
CA TYR A 47 -1.44 10.85 7.72
C TYR A 47 -1.45 9.67 6.75
N ALA A 48 -0.76 8.59 7.13
CA ALA A 48 -0.67 7.39 6.32
C ALA A 48 -1.22 6.18 7.06
N PHE A 49 -2.03 5.41 6.33
CA PHE A 49 -2.57 4.13 6.79
C PHE A 49 -2.16 3.05 5.78
N VAL A 50 -1.16 2.25 6.12
CA VAL A 50 -0.54 1.26 5.23
C VAL A 50 -0.68 -0.13 5.80
N VAL A 51 -1.74 -0.83 5.39
CA VAL A 51 -2.08 -2.18 5.88
C VAL A 51 -2.27 -3.15 4.73
N GLY A 52 -2.06 -4.44 4.99
CA GLY A 52 -2.24 -5.50 4.00
C GLY A 52 -1.19 -6.60 4.14
N GLU A 53 -0.59 -7.00 3.03
CA GLU A 53 0.55 -7.93 3.05
C GLU A 53 1.74 -7.31 3.81
N SER A 54 2.46 -8.14 4.56
CA SER A 54 3.51 -7.73 5.50
C SER A 54 4.65 -6.92 4.87
N THR A 55 5.11 -7.31 3.68
CA THR A 55 6.14 -6.58 2.92
C THR A 55 5.61 -5.24 2.45
N LEU A 56 4.38 -5.17 1.91
CA LEU A 56 3.72 -3.90 1.55
C LEU A 56 3.67 -2.94 2.75
N ALA A 57 3.17 -3.40 3.90
CA ALA A 57 3.03 -2.56 5.09
C ALA A 57 4.39 -2.04 5.59
N THR A 58 5.38 -2.92 5.69
CA THR A 58 6.72 -2.59 6.19
C THR A 58 7.46 -1.64 5.27
N GLU A 59 7.52 -1.96 3.98
CA GLU A 59 8.25 -1.16 2.99
C GLU A 59 7.54 0.16 2.68
N GLY A 60 6.21 0.18 2.70
CA GLY A 60 5.43 1.40 2.53
C GLY A 60 5.67 2.38 3.66
N ARG A 61 5.67 1.92 4.92
CA ARG A 61 6.02 2.74 6.08
C ARG A 61 7.44 3.31 5.95
N ARG A 62 8.42 2.48 5.59
CA ARG A 62 9.82 2.91 5.39
C ARG A 62 9.94 3.95 4.29
N HIS A 63 9.22 3.79 3.18
CA HIS A 63 9.18 4.75 2.09
C HIS A 63 8.68 6.12 2.57
N LEU A 64 7.51 6.16 3.20
CA LEU A 64 6.89 7.39 3.66
C LEU A 64 7.70 8.11 4.74
N TYR A 65 8.32 7.35 5.66
CA TYR A 65 9.23 7.91 6.64
C TYR A 65 10.44 8.59 5.99
N ARG A 66 11.04 7.97 4.95
CA ARG A 66 12.14 8.59 4.18
C ARG A 66 11.71 9.85 3.43
N LEU A 67 10.44 9.97 3.07
CA LEU A 67 9.88 11.20 2.47
C LEU A 67 9.60 12.32 3.49
N GLY A 68 9.88 12.09 4.79
CA GLY A 68 9.74 13.09 5.84
C GLY A 68 8.44 13.02 6.64
N LEU A 69 7.59 12.00 6.42
CA LEU A 69 6.37 11.83 7.22
C LEU A 69 6.73 11.33 8.64
N PRO A 70 6.29 12.01 9.73
CA PRO A 70 6.61 11.60 11.10
C PRO A 70 6.11 10.20 11.43
N LYS A 71 6.89 9.43 12.22
CA LYS A 71 6.58 8.02 12.53
C LYS A 71 5.23 7.86 13.23
N GLU A 72 4.82 8.83 14.04
CA GLU A 72 3.55 8.86 14.78
C GLU A 72 2.35 9.09 13.86
N ARG A 73 2.59 9.57 12.63
CA ARG A 73 1.56 9.82 11.60
C ARG A 73 1.50 8.71 10.56
N ILE A 74 2.17 7.59 10.81
CA ILE A 74 2.14 6.38 9.97
C ILE A 74 1.62 5.21 10.79
N THR A 75 0.36 4.85 10.57
CA THR A 75 -0.17 3.58 11.06
C THR A 75 0.08 2.50 10.01
N PHE A 76 0.71 1.41 10.43
CA PHE A 76 1.04 0.29 9.56
C PHE A 76 0.78 -1.03 10.27
N SER A 77 0.35 -2.04 9.52
CA SER A 77 0.16 -3.40 10.03
C SER A 77 0.19 -4.42 8.89
N GLY A 78 1.05 -5.43 9.02
CA GLY A 78 1.03 -6.61 8.16
C GLY A 78 -0.07 -7.56 8.63
N PHE A 79 -1.23 -7.51 7.98
CA PHE A 79 -2.38 -8.36 8.33
C PHE A 79 -2.12 -9.83 8.01
N TRP A 80 -1.31 -10.10 6.98
CA TRP A 80 -0.93 -11.45 6.58
C TRP A 80 0.42 -11.40 5.86
N LYS A 81 1.07 -12.56 5.72
CA LYS A 81 2.35 -12.69 5.03
C LYS A 81 2.20 -13.66 3.87
N HIS A 82 2.69 -13.27 2.70
CA HIS A 82 2.78 -14.20 1.59
C HIS A 82 3.94 -15.17 1.85
N GLU A 83 3.63 -16.44 2.01
CA GLU A 83 4.64 -17.49 2.01
C GLU A 83 4.85 -17.94 0.57
N ALA A 84 6.08 -17.81 0.08
CA ALA A 84 6.45 -18.54 -1.12
C ALA A 84 6.32 -20.02 -0.77
N MET A 85 5.52 -20.75 -1.54
CA MET A 85 5.41 -22.19 -1.40
C MET A 85 6.83 -22.73 -1.50
N ALA A 86 7.37 -23.26 -0.40
CA ALA A 86 8.68 -23.90 -0.43
C ALA A 86 8.56 -25.05 -1.43
N ALA A 87 9.34 -25.01 -2.50
CA ALA A 87 9.43 -26.13 -3.41
C ALA A 87 9.87 -27.35 -2.58
N ALA A 88 8.99 -28.36 -2.51
CA ALA A 88 9.27 -29.65 -1.91
C ALA A 88 10.17 -30.48 -2.84
#